data_AF-A0A1M3JZI0-F1
#
_entry.id   AF-A0A1M3JZI0-F1
#
_cell.length_a   1.000
_cell.length_b   1.000
_cell.length_c   1.000
_cell.angle_alpha   90.00
_cell.angle_beta   90.00
_cell.angle_gamma   90.00
#
_symmetry.space_group_name_H-M   'P 1'
#
loop_
_entity.id
_entity.type
_entity.pdbx_description
1 polymer ?
#
loop_
_entity_poly.entity_id
_entity_poly.type
_entity_poly.pdbx_seq_one_letter_code
_entity_poly.pdbx_strand_id
1 'polypeptide(L)'
;MLAFAYILSITITILLPLFLATWLRRRFRVSWFLFAVGTLTFIGSQVVHLPLNALLSKWSLLPIAAVPTGAALWRVAIIAGLTAGVCEELARTAGYALLKRFRKVEDGIMLGLGHGGVEAMIILGIVTAGTIGQLFALRGTDLSTLSLSAAQMAALGKQMQIFNQSPLVAFLPLLERMIAMTFHVILSLLVLRAFQHRNAIWVVLAILYHAIVDFGAVMLSSGNSNPGLIEVILLLSLIPGLIWVFYTYRSQFSVSIKSHLPVEWGLFGQSLRKELMQLWRTKMVFVILSVFAIFGIASPLLAYFLPQILGSVAGAEMFKDLIPVPALKDSLDQYIKNISQFGFLIAILVGMGKVASEKESGMTEMILNKPLPRWAFILSKFVAQALVYMAAFLVAEVFAYGYSVYLFQSFSFAVFSWMNLLLYLWLMVFVAITTLGSTVARSTGAAAGISLASAIVILLSGSIPRYGGISPQALMTWVASMTSKVVINLKTSNFTALGAAVVVIIIALVWAVGLFEQQEI
;
A
#
# COMPACT_ATOMS: atom_id res chain seq x y z
N MET A 1 -22.04 -12.73 -1.85
CA MET A 1 -21.11 -13.81 -1.47
C MET A 1 -19.75 -13.70 -2.14
N LEU A 2 -19.65 -13.76 -3.48
CA LEU A 2 -18.35 -13.74 -4.19
C LEU A 2 -17.50 -12.48 -3.92
N ALA A 3 -18.09 -11.28 -4.05
CA ALA A 3 -17.38 -10.02 -3.81
C ALA A 3 -16.85 -9.91 -2.38
N PHE A 4 -17.68 -10.31 -1.41
CA PHE A 4 -17.29 -10.36 -0.01
C PHE A 4 -16.10 -11.29 0.23
N ALA A 5 -16.09 -12.48 -0.38
CA ALA A 5 -14.99 -13.44 -0.23
C ALA A 5 -13.64 -12.88 -0.75
N TYR A 6 -13.65 -12.23 -1.91
CA TYR A 6 -12.43 -11.60 -2.44
C TYR A 6 -11.99 -10.39 -1.61
N ILE A 7 -12.92 -9.52 -1.19
CA ILE A 7 -12.62 -8.39 -0.31
C ILE A 7 -11.99 -8.88 0.99
N LEU A 8 -12.55 -9.94 1.58
CA LEU A 8 -12.04 -10.54 2.80
C LEU A 8 -10.66 -11.16 2.59
N SER A 9 -10.45 -11.92 1.51
CA SER A 9 -9.16 -12.52 1.16
C SER A 9 -8.04 -11.46 0.97
N ILE A 10 -8.34 -10.40 0.22
CA ILE A 10 -7.41 -9.26 0.01
C ILE A 10 -7.13 -8.55 1.34
N THR A 11 -8.16 -8.31 2.16
CA THR A 11 -8.01 -7.67 3.48
C THR A 11 -7.14 -8.51 4.41
N ILE A 12 -7.36 -9.82 4.47
CA ILE A 12 -6.54 -10.72 5.28
C ILE A 12 -5.11 -10.72 4.75
N THR A 13 -4.89 -10.77 3.45
CA THR A 13 -3.55 -10.72 2.85
C THR A 13 -2.77 -9.49 3.27
N ILE A 14 -3.42 -8.31 3.28
CA ILE A 14 -2.78 -7.06 3.68
C ILE A 14 -2.52 -7.01 5.19
N LEU A 15 -3.46 -7.49 6.02
CA LEU A 15 -3.37 -7.34 7.48
C LEU A 15 -2.65 -8.49 8.20
N LEU A 16 -2.61 -9.69 7.62
CA LEU A 16 -2.01 -10.87 8.24
C LEU A 16 -0.52 -10.69 8.58
N PRO A 17 0.35 -10.13 7.71
CA PRO A 17 1.74 -9.90 8.07
C PRO A 17 1.90 -8.98 9.28
N LEU A 18 1.07 -7.93 9.38
CA LEU A 18 1.07 -7.00 10.51
C LEU A 18 0.56 -7.68 11.79
N PHE A 19 -0.46 -8.53 11.67
CA PHE A 19 -0.96 -9.33 12.79
C PHE A 19 0.12 -10.27 13.33
N LEU A 20 0.80 -11.01 12.45
CA LEU A 20 1.88 -11.93 12.81
C LEU A 20 3.08 -11.19 13.43
N ALA A 21 3.47 -10.05 12.87
CA ALA A 21 4.53 -9.20 13.41
C ALA A 21 4.17 -8.63 14.79
N THR A 22 2.92 -8.18 14.97
CA THR A 22 2.40 -7.71 16.26
C THR A 22 2.39 -8.83 17.29
N TRP A 23 1.94 -10.02 16.90
CA TRP A 23 1.92 -11.21 17.74
C TRP A 23 3.33 -11.61 18.17
N LEU A 24 4.29 -11.61 17.23
CA LEU A 24 5.69 -11.92 17.50
C LEU A 24 6.29 -10.92 18.50
N ARG A 25 6.09 -9.62 18.25
CA ARG A 25 6.54 -8.53 19.12
C ARG A 25 6.00 -8.62 20.54
N ARG A 26 4.76 -9.08 20.70
CA ARG A 26 4.15 -9.27 22.02
C ARG A 26 4.77 -10.43 22.80
N ARG A 27 5.44 -11.37 22.13
CA ARG A 27 6.10 -12.51 22.76
C ARG A 27 7.58 -12.28 22.98
N PHE A 28 8.27 -11.75 21.98
CA PHE A 28 9.71 -11.50 21.96
C PHE A 28 9.89 -10.01 21.67
N ARG A 29 10.64 -9.26 22.50
CA ARG A 29 10.85 -7.79 22.36
C ARG A 29 11.61 -7.44 21.07
N VAL A 30 10.97 -7.63 19.92
CA VAL A 30 11.52 -7.41 18.59
C VAL A 30 11.04 -6.08 18.02
N SER A 31 11.95 -5.37 17.38
CA SER A 31 11.72 -4.02 16.86
C SER A 31 10.89 -4.05 15.57
N TRP A 32 9.96 -3.11 15.40
CA TRP A 32 9.26 -2.88 14.13
C TRP A 32 10.23 -2.44 13.03
N PHE A 33 11.39 -1.91 13.41
CA PHE A 33 12.46 -1.58 12.47
C PHE A 33 12.88 -2.77 11.62
N LEU A 34 12.89 -3.99 12.18
CA LEU A 34 13.28 -5.19 11.43
C LEU A 34 12.24 -5.59 10.39
N PHE A 35 10.95 -5.45 10.71
CA PHE A 35 9.89 -5.61 9.72
C PHE A 35 10.05 -4.57 8.61
N ALA A 36 10.30 -3.31 8.97
CA ALA A 36 10.52 -2.22 8.01
C ALA A 36 11.73 -2.49 7.09
N VAL A 37 12.87 -2.92 7.63
CA VAL A 37 14.02 -3.36 6.82
C VAL A 37 13.67 -4.57 5.97
N GLY A 38 12.89 -5.53 6.48
CA GLY A 38 12.33 -6.62 5.68
C GLY A 38 11.60 -6.10 4.44
N THR A 39 10.71 -5.10 4.60
CA THR A 39 10.03 -4.47 3.46
C THR A 39 11.02 -3.84 2.46
N LEU A 40 12.11 -3.22 2.95
CA LEU A 40 13.15 -2.65 2.10
C LEU A 40 13.89 -3.71 1.30
N THR A 41 14.18 -4.86 1.91
CA THR A 41 14.95 -5.91 1.24
C THR A 41 14.21 -6.48 0.02
N PHE A 42 12.88 -6.62 0.11
CA PHE A 42 12.06 -7.00 -1.04
C PHE A 42 11.97 -5.87 -2.07
N ILE A 43 11.61 -4.65 -1.66
CA ILE A 43 11.48 -3.53 -2.63
C ILE A 43 12.83 -3.27 -3.33
N GLY A 44 13.92 -3.30 -2.57
CA GLY A 44 15.29 -3.12 -3.05
C GLY A 44 15.76 -4.23 -3.97
N SER A 45 15.36 -5.50 -3.73
CA SER A 45 15.67 -6.58 -4.67
C SER A 45 14.97 -6.36 -6.02
N GLN A 46 13.72 -5.88 -6.01
CA GLN A 46 12.97 -5.63 -7.26
C GLN A 46 13.57 -4.50 -8.12
N VAL A 47 14.27 -3.54 -7.52
CA VAL A 47 15.00 -2.49 -8.25
C VAL A 47 16.08 -3.09 -9.17
N VAL A 48 16.67 -4.22 -8.79
CA VAL A 48 17.68 -4.93 -9.60
C VAL A 48 17.04 -6.04 -10.43
N HIS A 49 16.15 -6.81 -9.82
CA HIS A 49 15.53 -7.99 -10.41
C HIS A 49 14.67 -7.66 -11.65
N LEU A 50 13.84 -6.60 -11.59
CA LEU A 50 12.96 -6.24 -12.72
C LEU A 50 13.76 -5.78 -13.95
N PRO A 51 14.74 -4.85 -13.86
CA PRO A 51 15.59 -4.52 -15.01
C PRO A 51 16.42 -5.70 -15.51
N LEU A 52 16.94 -6.55 -14.62
CA LEU A 52 17.69 -7.74 -14.99
C LEU A 52 16.83 -8.69 -15.83
N ASN A 53 15.63 -9.04 -15.38
CA ASN A 53 14.74 -9.92 -16.12
C ASN A 53 14.27 -9.28 -17.44
N ALA A 54 14.11 -7.95 -17.49
CA ALA A 54 13.82 -7.24 -18.73
C ALA A 54 14.99 -7.33 -19.74
N LEU A 55 16.24 -7.24 -19.27
CA LEU A 55 17.43 -7.45 -20.11
C LEU A 55 17.54 -8.89 -20.60
N LEU A 56 17.33 -9.88 -19.73
CA LEU A 56 17.32 -11.30 -20.10
C LEU A 56 16.21 -11.63 -21.10
N SER A 57 15.07 -10.94 -21.00
CA SER A 57 13.98 -11.05 -21.98
C SER A 57 14.38 -10.48 -23.34
N LYS A 58 15.10 -9.35 -23.38
CA LYS A 58 15.66 -8.79 -24.62
C LYS A 58 16.67 -9.73 -25.28
N TRP A 59 17.37 -10.54 -24.50
CA TRP A 59 18.31 -11.55 -25.00
C TRP A 59 17.65 -12.90 -25.32
N SER A 60 16.31 -12.98 -25.34
CA SER A 60 15.56 -14.20 -25.62
C SER A 60 15.82 -15.36 -24.64
N LEU A 61 16.38 -15.07 -23.47
CA LEU A 61 16.57 -16.05 -22.40
C LEU A 61 15.29 -16.26 -21.60
N LEU A 62 14.54 -15.18 -21.38
CA LEU A 62 13.18 -15.18 -20.82
C LEU A 62 12.14 -14.81 -21.90
N PRO A 63 10.92 -15.39 -21.86
CA PRO A 63 9.91 -15.17 -22.88
C PRO A 63 9.19 -13.85 -22.62
N ILE A 64 8.84 -13.15 -23.69
CA ILE A 64 8.13 -11.86 -23.61
C ILE A 64 6.60 -12.03 -23.56
N ALA A 65 6.05 -13.14 -24.09
CA ALA A 65 4.59 -13.32 -24.20
C ALA A 65 4.05 -14.77 -24.26
N ALA A 66 4.80 -15.74 -24.76
CA ALA A 66 4.32 -17.12 -24.87
C ALA A 66 4.63 -17.94 -23.61
N VAL A 67 3.69 -18.78 -23.16
CA VAL A 67 3.95 -19.80 -22.14
C VAL A 67 4.95 -20.80 -22.73
N PRO A 68 6.19 -20.88 -22.21
CA PRO A 68 7.19 -21.75 -22.78
C PRO A 68 6.81 -23.22 -22.52
N THR A 69 7.12 -24.11 -23.46
CA THR A 69 6.89 -25.56 -23.35
C THR A 69 8.19 -26.32 -23.59
N GLY A 70 8.24 -27.58 -23.17
CA GLY A 70 9.41 -28.46 -23.36
C GLY A 70 10.69 -27.85 -22.79
N ALA A 71 11.79 -27.90 -23.55
CA ALA A 71 13.10 -27.40 -23.11
C ALA A 71 13.11 -25.89 -22.81
N ALA A 72 12.27 -25.11 -23.49
CA ALA A 72 12.16 -23.67 -23.21
C ALA A 72 11.60 -23.42 -21.81
N LEU A 73 10.66 -24.23 -21.33
CA LEU A 73 10.10 -24.09 -19.99
C LEU A 73 11.16 -24.29 -18.92
N TRP A 74 11.97 -25.35 -19.04
CA TRP A 74 13.07 -25.62 -18.13
C TRP A 74 14.06 -24.46 -18.05
N ARG A 75 14.48 -23.92 -19.19
CA ARG A 75 15.36 -22.77 -19.25
C ARG A 75 14.77 -21.58 -18.49
N VAL A 76 13.49 -21.29 -18.72
CA VAL A 76 12.80 -20.15 -18.09
C VAL A 76 12.65 -20.34 -16.60
N ALA A 77 12.23 -21.53 -16.15
CA ALA A 77 12.10 -21.84 -14.74
C ALA A 77 13.46 -21.73 -14.01
N ILE A 78 14.54 -22.21 -14.62
CA ILE A 78 15.90 -22.14 -14.03
C ILE A 78 16.34 -20.68 -13.91
N ILE A 79 16.21 -19.91 -14.99
CA ILE A 79 16.68 -18.53 -15.02
C ILE A 79 15.84 -17.67 -14.06
N ALA A 80 14.51 -17.78 -14.10
CA ALA A 80 13.62 -17.02 -13.23
C ALA A 80 13.84 -17.34 -11.75
N GLY A 81 13.97 -18.63 -11.40
CA GLY A 81 14.25 -19.02 -10.02
C GLY A 81 15.62 -18.54 -9.54
N LEU A 82 16.67 -18.67 -10.37
CA LEU A 82 18.00 -18.19 -10.01
C LEU A 82 18.06 -16.67 -9.88
N THR A 83 17.43 -15.91 -10.77
CA THR A 83 17.45 -14.44 -10.68
C THR A 83 16.67 -13.95 -9.47
N ALA A 84 15.53 -14.56 -9.14
CA ALA A 84 14.79 -14.28 -7.91
C ALA A 84 15.64 -14.60 -6.67
N GLY A 85 16.14 -15.83 -6.55
CA GLY A 85 16.96 -16.26 -5.42
C GLY A 85 18.22 -15.39 -5.22
N VAL A 86 18.95 -15.07 -6.28
CA VAL A 86 20.14 -14.20 -6.18
C VAL A 86 19.76 -12.79 -5.74
N CYS A 87 18.78 -12.16 -6.39
CA CYS A 87 18.45 -10.76 -6.09
C CYS A 87 17.88 -10.60 -4.68
N GLU A 88 16.96 -11.48 -4.28
CA GLU A 88 16.24 -11.36 -3.01
C GLU A 88 17.11 -11.74 -1.80
N GLU A 89 17.88 -12.82 -1.91
CA GLU A 89 18.76 -13.25 -0.81
C GLU A 89 19.96 -12.32 -0.65
N LEU A 90 20.50 -11.74 -1.73
CA LEU A 90 21.56 -10.75 -1.62
C LEU A 90 21.05 -9.43 -1.02
N ALA A 91 19.85 -8.99 -1.37
CA ALA A 91 19.23 -7.84 -0.72
C ALA A 91 19.02 -8.09 0.78
N ARG A 92 18.57 -9.30 1.16
CA ARG A 92 18.45 -9.71 2.57
C ARG A 92 19.80 -9.76 3.28
N THR A 93 20.81 -10.27 2.61
CA THR A 93 22.20 -10.31 3.10
C THR A 93 22.73 -8.90 3.36
N ALA A 94 22.49 -7.95 2.44
CA ALA A 94 22.82 -6.55 2.63
C ALA A 94 22.09 -5.96 3.84
N GLY A 95 20.80 -6.28 4.02
CA GLY A 95 20.02 -5.92 5.21
C GLY A 95 20.71 -6.35 6.51
N TYR A 96 21.07 -7.64 6.63
CA TYR A 96 21.75 -8.14 7.83
C TYR A 96 23.19 -7.61 8.02
N ALA A 97 23.90 -7.33 6.93
CA ALA A 97 25.23 -6.73 6.97
C ALA A 97 25.19 -5.32 7.58
N LEU A 98 24.16 -4.54 7.25
CA LEU A 98 23.93 -3.21 7.84
C LEU A 98 23.42 -3.30 9.29
N LEU A 99 22.61 -4.31 9.59
CA LEU A 99 22.02 -4.56 10.91
C LEU A 99 22.97 -5.30 11.88
N LYS A 100 24.13 -4.72 12.21
CA LYS A 100 25.18 -5.41 13.00
C LYS A 100 24.74 -5.96 14.36
N ARG A 101 23.75 -5.34 15.01
CA ARG A 101 23.30 -5.67 16.38
C ARG A 101 22.21 -6.75 16.46
N PHE A 102 21.51 -7.02 15.35
CA PHE A 102 20.32 -7.88 15.34
C PHE A 102 20.69 -9.30 14.91
N ARG A 103 20.82 -10.19 15.89
CA ARG A 103 21.33 -11.56 15.69
C ARG A 103 20.49 -12.63 16.39
N LYS A 104 19.32 -12.30 16.93
CA LYS A 104 18.42 -13.26 17.58
C LYS A 104 17.47 -13.90 16.57
N VAL A 105 16.85 -15.02 16.95
CA VAL A 105 15.94 -15.76 16.05
C VAL A 105 14.71 -14.92 15.73
N GLU A 106 14.13 -14.27 16.74
CA GLU A 106 12.99 -13.37 16.55
C GLU A 106 13.32 -12.21 15.61
N ASP A 107 14.57 -11.76 15.55
CA ASP A 107 15.00 -10.72 14.62
C ASP A 107 14.85 -11.20 13.17
N GLY A 108 15.21 -12.47 12.92
CA GLY A 108 15.08 -13.07 11.60
C GLY A 108 13.66 -13.43 11.21
N ILE A 109 12.83 -13.83 12.16
CA ILE A 109 11.40 -14.01 11.91
C ILE A 109 10.76 -12.66 11.55
N MET A 110 11.05 -11.60 12.30
CA MET A 110 10.46 -10.28 12.05
C MET A 110 10.89 -9.69 10.70
N LEU A 111 12.17 -9.85 10.32
CA LEU A 111 12.66 -9.41 9.01
C LEU A 111 12.03 -10.21 7.87
N GLY A 112 11.96 -11.54 8.01
CA GLY A 112 11.29 -12.41 7.03
C GLY A 112 9.80 -12.10 6.86
N LEU A 113 9.09 -11.84 7.97
CA LEU A 113 7.70 -11.37 7.93
C LEU A 113 7.56 -10.02 7.22
N GLY A 114 8.52 -9.12 7.39
CA GLY A 114 8.54 -7.85 6.65
C GLY A 114 8.73 -8.05 5.15
N HIS A 115 9.67 -8.92 4.76
CA HIS A 115 9.98 -9.22 3.37
C HIS A 115 8.82 -9.92 2.66
N GLY A 116 8.42 -11.12 3.12
CA GLY A 116 7.31 -11.85 2.52
C GLY A 116 5.97 -11.13 2.72
N GLY A 117 5.83 -10.36 3.80
CA GLY A 117 4.63 -9.58 4.07
C GLY A 117 4.41 -8.45 3.07
N VAL A 118 5.45 -7.67 2.73
CA VAL A 118 5.33 -6.62 1.72
C VAL A 118 5.11 -7.20 0.33
N GLU A 119 5.73 -8.34 0.02
CA GLU A 119 5.47 -9.05 -1.22
C GLU A 119 3.99 -9.48 -1.30
N ALA A 120 3.45 -10.08 -0.24
CA ALA A 120 2.04 -10.46 -0.18
C ALA A 120 1.12 -9.23 -0.35
N MET A 121 1.44 -8.11 0.31
CA MET A 121 0.73 -6.84 0.16
C MET A 121 0.77 -6.31 -1.27
N ILE A 122 1.93 -6.33 -1.94
CA ILE A 122 2.10 -5.77 -3.29
C ILE A 122 1.54 -6.72 -4.34
N ILE A 123 2.02 -7.97 -4.39
CA ILE A 123 1.65 -8.93 -5.42
C ILE A 123 0.17 -9.31 -5.30
N LEU A 124 -0.29 -9.71 -4.11
CA LEU A 124 -1.68 -10.13 -3.95
C LEU A 124 -2.60 -8.97 -3.54
N GLY A 125 -2.19 -8.13 -2.58
CA GLY A 125 -3.04 -7.04 -2.09
C GLY A 125 -3.32 -5.95 -3.14
N ILE A 126 -2.35 -5.60 -3.98
CA ILE A 126 -2.51 -4.57 -5.01
C ILE A 126 -2.97 -5.18 -6.34
N VAL A 127 -2.20 -6.11 -6.92
CA VAL A 127 -2.46 -6.59 -8.30
C VAL A 127 -3.75 -7.38 -8.41
N THR A 128 -4.00 -8.33 -7.50
CA THR A 128 -5.24 -9.13 -7.54
C THR A 128 -6.46 -8.30 -7.21
N ALA A 129 -6.37 -7.28 -6.33
CA ALA A 129 -7.48 -6.34 -6.13
C ALA A 129 -7.88 -5.64 -7.43
N GLY A 130 -6.88 -5.24 -8.22
CA GLY A 130 -7.06 -4.76 -9.59
C GLY A 130 -7.78 -5.73 -10.50
N THR A 131 -7.20 -6.92 -10.68
CA THR A 131 -7.74 -7.98 -11.56
C THR A 131 -9.15 -8.39 -11.16
N ILE A 132 -9.41 -8.56 -9.86
CA ILE A 132 -10.74 -8.94 -9.36
C ILE A 132 -11.74 -7.80 -9.54
N GLY A 133 -11.34 -6.56 -9.27
CA GLY A 133 -12.16 -5.39 -9.56
C GLY A 133 -12.55 -5.31 -11.04
N GLN A 134 -11.60 -5.67 -11.92
CA GLN A 134 -11.85 -5.77 -13.35
C GLN A 134 -12.82 -6.90 -13.71
N LEU A 135 -12.64 -8.11 -13.17
CA LEU A 135 -13.53 -9.24 -13.42
C LEU A 135 -14.96 -9.00 -12.89
N PHE A 136 -15.11 -8.28 -11.77
CA PHE A 136 -16.42 -7.84 -11.30
C PHE A 136 -17.10 -6.87 -12.27
N ALA A 137 -16.35 -5.94 -12.85
CA ALA A 137 -16.87 -5.01 -13.85
C ALA A 137 -17.34 -5.70 -15.14
N LEU A 138 -16.79 -6.87 -15.46
CA LEU A 138 -17.17 -7.70 -16.60
C LEU A 138 -18.31 -8.69 -16.32
N ARG A 139 -18.79 -8.74 -15.08
CA ARG A 139 -19.80 -9.74 -14.71
C ARG A 139 -21.15 -9.38 -15.34
N GLY A 140 -21.68 -10.27 -16.17
CA GLY A 140 -22.95 -10.06 -16.87
C GLY A 140 -22.83 -9.18 -18.13
N THR A 141 -21.63 -8.78 -18.52
CA THR A 141 -21.41 -8.13 -19.83
C THR A 141 -21.18 -9.18 -20.91
N ASP A 142 -21.74 -8.96 -22.10
CA ASP A 142 -21.40 -9.78 -23.27
C ASP A 142 -19.96 -9.51 -23.70
N LEU A 143 -19.08 -10.51 -23.50
CA LEU A 143 -17.66 -10.40 -23.79
C LEU A 143 -17.37 -10.27 -25.29
N SER A 144 -18.30 -10.65 -26.16
CA SER A 144 -18.13 -10.52 -27.63
C SER A 144 -18.12 -9.06 -28.09
N THR A 145 -18.64 -8.15 -27.26
CA THR A 145 -18.59 -6.70 -27.49
C THR A 145 -17.22 -6.09 -27.20
N LEU A 146 -16.34 -6.83 -26.52
CA LEU A 146 -14.96 -6.43 -26.29
C LEU A 146 -14.18 -6.83 -27.54
N SER A 147 -13.66 -5.87 -28.30
CA SER A 147 -12.88 -6.08 -29.53
C SER A 147 -11.51 -6.75 -29.26
N LEU A 148 -11.54 -7.99 -28.76
CA LEU A 148 -10.42 -8.80 -28.34
C LEU A 148 -10.14 -9.89 -29.38
N SER A 149 -8.89 -10.34 -29.46
CA SER A 149 -8.55 -11.50 -30.31
C SER A 149 -9.20 -12.78 -29.79
N ALA A 150 -9.35 -13.80 -30.64
CA ALA A 150 -9.93 -15.09 -30.24
C ALA A 150 -9.19 -15.71 -29.04
N ALA A 151 -7.86 -15.61 -29.00
CA ALA A 151 -7.04 -16.09 -27.90
C ALA A 151 -7.28 -15.29 -26.60
N GLN A 152 -7.40 -13.96 -26.69
CA GLN A 152 -7.70 -13.09 -25.54
C GLN A 152 -9.12 -13.35 -25.01
N MET A 153 -10.10 -13.53 -25.89
CA MET A 153 -11.47 -13.90 -25.50
C MET A 153 -11.50 -15.26 -24.80
N ALA A 154 -10.80 -16.26 -25.32
CA ALA A 154 -10.72 -17.58 -24.69
C ALA A 154 -10.06 -17.52 -23.30
N ALA A 155 -8.96 -16.76 -23.17
CA ALA A 155 -8.28 -16.57 -21.89
C ALA A 155 -9.16 -15.83 -20.87
N LEU A 156 -9.83 -14.76 -21.29
CA LEU A 156 -10.77 -14.01 -20.46
C LEU A 156 -11.99 -14.86 -20.07
N GLY A 157 -12.52 -15.65 -21.00
CA GLY A 157 -13.60 -16.60 -20.73
C GLY A 157 -13.21 -17.63 -19.67
N LYS A 158 -11.99 -18.18 -19.74
CA LYS A 158 -11.44 -19.08 -18.71
C LYS A 158 -11.31 -18.37 -17.35
N GLN A 159 -10.80 -17.14 -17.33
CA GLN A 159 -10.72 -16.34 -16.09
C GLN A 159 -12.10 -16.06 -15.49
N MET A 160 -13.08 -15.67 -16.31
CA MET A 160 -14.45 -15.42 -15.88
C MET A 160 -15.14 -16.69 -15.39
N GLN A 161 -14.85 -17.84 -15.99
CA GLN A 161 -15.36 -19.12 -15.52
C GLN A 161 -14.81 -19.44 -14.13
N ILE A 162 -13.49 -19.38 -13.93
CA ILE A 162 -12.85 -19.62 -12.62
C ILE A 162 -13.39 -18.64 -11.57
N PHE A 163 -13.48 -17.36 -11.92
CA PHE A 163 -14.01 -16.31 -11.07
C PHE A 163 -15.46 -16.56 -10.62
N ASN A 164 -16.31 -17.10 -11.49
CA ASN A 164 -17.71 -17.37 -11.17
C ASN A 164 -17.98 -18.75 -10.53
N GLN A 165 -16.98 -19.62 -10.38
CA GLN A 165 -17.18 -20.99 -9.86
C GLN A 165 -17.63 -21.02 -8.40
N SER A 166 -16.78 -20.59 -7.46
CA SER A 166 -17.05 -20.70 -6.03
C SER A 166 -16.35 -19.59 -5.23
N PRO A 167 -17.01 -19.04 -4.19
CA PRO A 167 -16.37 -18.11 -3.25
C PRO A 167 -15.12 -18.66 -2.56
N LEU A 168 -14.96 -19.99 -2.47
CA LEU A 168 -13.78 -20.60 -1.85
C LEU A 168 -12.49 -20.37 -2.65
N VAL A 169 -12.61 -20.25 -3.99
CA VAL A 169 -11.47 -19.98 -4.88
C VAL A 169 -10.81 -18.64 -4.55
N ALA A 170 -11.56 -17.69 -3.97
CA ALA A 170 -11.02 -16.41 -3.52
C ALA A 170 -9.92 -16.53 -2.46
N PHE A 171 -9.86 -17.65 -1.72
CA PHE A 171 -8.89 -17.88 -0.65
C PHE A 171 -7.64 -18.65 -1.11
N LEU A 172 -7.62 -19.22 -2.33
CA LEU A 172 -6.42 -19.90 -2.85
C LEU A 172 -5.21 -18.95 -2.92
N PRO A 173 -5.32 -17.72 -3.48
CA PRO A 173 -4.18 -16.81 -3.48
C PRO A 173 -3.72 -16.44 -2.07
N LEU A 174 -4.64 -16.31 -1.10
CA LEU A 174 -4.29 -16.06 0.30
C LEU A 174 -3.44 -17.22 0.86
N LEU A 175 -3.83 -18.48 0.58
CA LEU A 175 -3.06 -19.65 0.99
C LEU A 175 -1.65 -19.63 0.40
N GLU A 176 -1.53 -19.36 -0.90
CA GLU A 176 -0.25 -19.23 -1.60
C GLU A 176 0.65 -18.20 -0.90
N ARG A 177 0.08 -17.03 -0.53
CA ARG A 177 0.83 -15.99 0.18
C ARG A 177 1.21 -16.39 1.60
N MET A 178 0.41 -17.17 2.31
CA MET A 178 0.78 -17.72 3.62
C MET A 178 1.95 -18.69 3.53
N ILE A 179 1.96 -19.54 2.50
CA ILE A 179 3.07 -20.46 2.19
C ILE A 179 4.33 -19.66 1.84
N ALA A 180 4.23 -18.71 0.92
CA ALA A 180 5.35 -17.85 0.50
C ALA A 180 5.92 -17.06 1.70
N MET A 181 5.07 -16.41 2.51
CA MET A 181 5.54 -15.70 3.72
C MET A 181 6.29 -16.61 4.68
N THR A 182 5.82 -17.83 4.88
CA THR A 182 6.51 -18.82 5.72
C THR A 182 7.87 -19.17 5.11
N PHE A 183 7.94 -19.31 3.80
CA PHE A 183 9.19 -19.53 3.07
C PHE A 183 10.19 -18.40 3.25
N HIS A 184 9.77 -17.13 3.10
CA HIS A 184 10.66 -15.98 3.33
C HIS A 184 11.14 -15.88 4.78
N VAL A 185 10.34 -16.31 5.76
CA VAL A 185 10.80 -16.44 7.15
C VAL A 185 11.92 -17.48 7.27
N ILE A 186 11.79 -18.65 6.64
CA ILE A 186 12.82 -19.69 6.61
C ILE A 186 14.10 -19.16 5.96
N LEU A 187 13.99 -18.55 4.77
CA LEU A 187 15.13 -17.97 4.04
C LEU A 187 15.81 -16.87 4.85
N SER A 188 15.03 -16.02 5.53
CA SER A 188 15.57 -15.01 6.43
C SER A 188 16.36 -15.60 7.59
N LEU A 189 15.92 -16.73 8.15
CA LEU A 189 16.65 -17.46 9.19
C LEU A 189 17.92 -18.14 8.68
N LEU A 190 17.94 -18.61 7.43
CA LEU A 190 19.16 -19.11 6.77
C LEU A 190 20.19 -17.99 6.62
N VAL A 191 19.79 -16.86 6.04
CA VAL A 191 20.69 -15.70 5.90
C VAL A 191 21.15 -15.19 7.26
N LEU A 192 20.26 -15.09 8.27
CA LEU A 192 20.63 -14.73 9.64
C LEU A 192 21.72 -15.65 10.20
N ARG A 193 21.60 -16.97 9.97
CA ARG A 193 22.57 -17.96 10.45
C ARG A 193 23.96 -17.73 9.87
N ALA A 194 24.04 -17.24 8.62
CA ALA A 194 25.30 -16.83 8.01
C ALA A 194 26.02 -15.77 8.85
N PHE A 195 25.29 -14.80 9.39
CA PHE A 195 25.83 -13.72 10.20
C PHE A 195 26.05 -14.11 11.66
N GLN A 196 25.26 -15.03 12.21
CA GLN A 196 25.49 -15.58 13.55
C GLN A 196 26.80 -16.36 13.62
N HIS A 197 27.11 -17.15 12.59
CA HIS A 197 28.29 -18.03 12.55
C HIS A 197 29.43 -17.54 11.65
N ARG A 198 29.28 -16.37 11.00
CA ARG A 198 30.22 -15.83 10.00
C ARG A 198 30.56 -16.82 8.88
N ASN A 199 29.56 -17.56 8.43
CA ASN A 199 29.72 -18.57 7.38
C ASN A 199 28.77 -18.30 6.21
N ALA A 200 29.34 -17.84 5.09
CA ALA A 200 28.60 -17.44 3.90
C ALA A 200 27.86 -18.59 3.20
N ILE A 201 28.17 -19.86 3.52
CA ILE A 201 27.50 -21.02 2.93
C ILE A 201 25.98 -20.96 3.14
N TRP A 202 25.53 -20.40 4.26
CA TRP A 202 24.11 -20.27 4.57
C TRP A 202 23.38 -19.30 3.64
N VAL A 203 24.07 -18.29 3.10
CA VAL A 203 23.52 -17.41 2.06
C VAL A 203 23.39 -18.17 0.74
N VAL A 204 24.41 -18.94 0.35
CA VAL A 204 24.36 -19.77 -0.85
C VAL A 204 23.23 -20.79 -0.77
N LEU A 205 23.05 -21.44 0.38
CA LEU A 205 21.94 -22.36 0.63
C LEU A 205 20.58 -21.66 0.54
N ALA A 206 20.45 -20.43 1.04
CA ALA A 206 19.23 -19.66 0.89
C ALA A 206 18.95 -19.35 -0.60
N ILE A 207 19.96 -18.92 -1.37
CA ILE A 207 19.84 -18.64 -2.81
C ILE A 207 19.36 -19.87 -3.57
N LEU A 208 20.02 -21.01 -3.34
CA LEU A 208 19.69 -22.26 -4.03
C LEU A 208 18.31 -22.78 -3.63
N TYR A 209 17.95 -22.69 -2.35
CA TYR A 209 16.64 -23.13 -1.88
C TYR A 209 15.52 -22.26 -2.48
N HIS A 210 15.70 -20.94 -2.47
CA HIS A 210 14.78 -20.00 -3.11
C HIS A 210 14.62 -20.33 -4.60
N ALA A 211 15.73 -20.47 -5.32
CA ALA A 211 15.71 -20.77 -6.75
C ALA A 211 15.02 -22.10 -7.09
N ILE A 212 15.18 -23.14 -6.27
CA ILE A 212 14.53 -24.45 -6.48
C ILE A 212 13.01 -24.35 -6.28
N VAL A 213 12.56 -23.63 -5.26
CA VAL A 213 11.11 -23.47 -4.99
C VAL A 213 10.45 -22.66 -6.11
N ASP A 214 11.07 -21.57 -6.55
CA ASP A 214 10.57 -20.74 -7.65
C ASP A 214 10.62 -21.48 -9.00
N PHE A 215 11.69 -22.25 -9.23
CA PHE A 215 11.75 -23.16 -10.38
C PHE A 215 10.54 -24.09 -10.38
N GLY A 216 10.24 -24.73 -9.24
CA GLY A 216 9.09 -25.61 -9.08
C GLY A 216 7.76 -24.89 -9.32
N ALA A 217 7.61 -23.67 -8.79
CA ALA A 217 6.43 -22.84 -8.99
C ALA A 217 6.17 -22.55 -10.49
N VAL A 218 7.21 -22.15 -11.23
CA VAL A 218 7.10 -21.89 -12.68
C VAL A 218 6.76 -23.16 -13.47
N MET A 219 7.41 -24.28 -13.14
CA MET A 219 7.13 -25.56 -13.79
C MET A 219 5.67 -25.97 -13.60
N LEU A 220 5.13 -25.79 -12.39
CA LEU A 220 3.75 -26.16 -12.07
C LEU A 220 2.71 -25.20 -12.66
N SER A 221 3.01 -23.89 -12.70
CA SER A 221 2.09 -22.86 -13.18
C SER A 221 1.95 -22.81 -14.70
N SER A 222 2.96 -23.31 -15.43
CA SER A 222 2.97 -23.35 -16.91
C SER A 222 2.12 -24.48 -17.51
N GLY A 223 1.71 -25.46 -16.70
CA GLY A 223 0.83 -26.55 -17.11
C GLY A 223 -0.65 -26.29 -16.81
N ASN A 224 -1.54 -27.14 -17.34
CA ASN A 224 -2.95 -27.19 -16.90
C ASN A 224 -3.11 -27.93 -15.55
N SER A 225 -2.14 -27.74 -14.65
CA SER A 225 -2.11 -28.37 -13.34
C SER A 225 -3.27 -27.86 -12.48
N ASN A 226 -3.82 -28.74 -11.65
CA ASN A 226 -4.86 -28.34 -10.70
C ASN A 226 -4.28 -27.30 -9.72
N PRO A 227 -4.88 -26.10 -9.57
CA PRO A 227 -4.40 -25.07 -8.66
C PRO A 227 -4.16 -25.59 -7.23
N GLY A 228 -5.03 -26.46 -6.72
CA GLY A 228 -4.85 -27.05 -5.38
C GLY A 228 -3.62 -27.95 -5.27
N LEU A 229 -3.22 -28.62 -6.36
CA LEU A 229 -2.01 -29.45 -6.40
C LEU A 229 -0.74 -28.57 -6.38
N ILE A 230 -0.79 -27.39 -7.00
CA ILE A 230 0.30 -26.40 -6.94
C ILE A 230 0.52 -25.99 -5.48
N GLU A 231 -0.56 -25.61 -4.77
CA GLU A 231 -0.48 -25.23 -3.35
C GLU A 231 0.09 -26.33 -2.46
N VAL A 232 -0.33 -27.59 -2.68
CA VAL A 232 0.19 -28.73 -1.91
C VAL A 232 1.69 -28.91 -2.14
N ILE A 233 2.17 -28.83 -3.39
CA ILE A 233 3.59 -28.98 -3.67
C ILE A 233 4.41 -27.83 -3.07
N LEU A 234 3.92 -26.59 -3.18
CA LEU A 234 4.57 -25.45 -2.54
C LEU A 234 4.60 -25.59 -1.01
N LEU A 235 3.54 -26.10 -0.39
CA LEU A 235 3.50 -26.39 1.04
C LEU A 235 4.52 -27.47 1.44
N LEU A 236 4.60 -28.57 0.68
CA LEU A 236 5.57 -29.63 0.90
C LEU A 236 7.02 -29.13 0.75
N SER A 237 7.25 -28.17 -0.15
CA SER A 237 8.57 -27.56 -0.33
C SER A 237 9.09 -26.85 0.92
N LEU A 238 8.23 -26.46 1.87
CA LEU A 238 8.63 -25.84 3.14
C LEU A 238 9.20 -26.84 4.15
N ILE A 239 8.87 -28.12 4.04
CA ILE A 239 9.18 -29.15 5.05
C ILE A 239 10.67 -29.21 5.39
N PRO A 240 11.61 -29.27 4.43
CA PRO A 240 13.05 -29.29 4.74
C PRO A 240 13.47 -28.08 5.57
N GLY A 241 13.01 -26.89 5.19
CA GLY A 241 13.26 -25.65 5.91
C GLY A 241 12.67 -25.64 7.33
N LEU A 242 11.42 -26.07 7.50
CA LEU A 242 10.75 -26.14 8.80
C LEU A 242 11.43 -27.13 9.74
N ILE A 243 11.80 -28.32 9.23
CA ILE A 243 12.56 -29.32 9.99
C ILE A 243 13.88 -28.72 10.45
N TRP A 244 14.61 -28.04 9.56
CA TRP A 244 15.86 -27.38 9.88
C TRP A 244 15.70 -26.26 10.92
N VAL A 245 14.68 -25.41 10.79
CA VAL A 245 14.36 -24.34 11.76
C VAL A 245 14.09 -24.95 13.12
N PHE A 246 13.26 -25.99 13.18
CA PHE A 246 12.90 -26.66 14.43
C PHE A 246 14.15 -27.23 15.12
N TYR A 247 14.96 -28.02 14.44
CA TYR A 247 16.15 -28.61 15.06
C TYR A 247 17.20 -27.57 15.46
N THR A 248 17.34 -26.49 14.69
CA THR A 248 18.35 -25.44 14.94
C THR A 248 17.94 -24.51 16.08
N TYR A 249 16.67 -24.08 16.12
CA TYR A 249 16.24 -22.96 16.96
C TYR A 249 15.25 -23.34 18.06
N ARG A 250 14.77 -24.61 18.16
CA ARG A 250 13.81 -25.05 19.20
C ARG A 250 14.20 -24.66 20.62
N SER A 251 15.50 -24.66 20.95
CA SER A 251 16.00 -24.31 22.28
C SER A 251 15.99 -22.81 22.58
N GLN A 252 15.90 -21.97 21.55
CA GLN A 252 15.97 -20.50 21.67
C GLN A 252 14.59 -19.85 21.82
N PHE A 253 13.49 -20.60 21.63
CA PHE A 253 12.12 -20.09 21.74
C PHE A 253 11.58 -19.96 23.18
N SER A 254 12.42 -19.95 24.21
CA SER A 254 12.00 -20.11 25.62
C SER A 254 11.73 -18.82 26.42
N VAL A 255 11.77 -17.62 25.83
CA VAL A 255 11.53 -16.37 26.60
C VAL A 255 10.24 -15.69 26.16
N SER A 256 9.24 -15.72 27.04
CA SER A 256 7.95 -15.04 26.87
C SER A 256 7.88 -13.84 27.81
N ILE A 257 7.63 -12.65 27.25
CA ILE A 257 7.27 -11.47 28.04
C ILE A 257 5.77 -11.27 27.89
N LYS A 258 5.03 -11.21 29.02
CA LYS A 258 3.61 -10.85 28.99
C LYS A 258 3.47 -9.34 28.81
N SER A 259 2.89 -8.88 27.71
CA SER A 259 2.42 -7.49 27.59
C SER A 259 0.99 -7.34 28.13
N HIS A 260 0.69 -6.24 28.82
CA HIS A 260 -0.64 -5.93 29.34
C HIS A 260 -1.43 -5.07 28.35
N LEU A 261 -2.07 -5.71 27.37
CA LEU A 261 -2.83 -5.10 26.27
C LEU A 261 -3.79 -3.96 26.66
N PRO A 262 -4.62 -4.10 27.71
CA PRO A 262 -5.59 -3.05 28.07
C PRO A 262 -4.91 -1.72 28.45
N VAL A 263 -3.71 -1.80 29.04
CA VAL A 263 -2.95 -0.61 29.46
C VAL A 263 -2.43 0.14 28.25
N GLU A 264 -1.84 -0.56 27.26
CA GLU A 264 -1.31 0.09 26.05
C GLU A 264 -2.39 0.80 25.23
N TRP A 265 -3.56 0.18 25.06
CA TRP A 265 -4.69 0.82 24.36
C TRP A 265 -5.26 2.01 25.13
N GLY A 266 -5.29 1.93 26.46
CA GLY A 266 -5.64 3.09 27.30
C GLY A 266 -4.68 4.26 27.10
N LEU A 267 -3.37 3.98 27.05
CA LEU A 267 -2.33 4.98 26.79
C LEU A 267 -2.42 5.56 25.37
N PHE A 268 -2.70 4.73 24.37
CA PHE A 268 -3.00 5.20 23.02
C PHE A 268 -4.19 6.16 23.00
N GLY A 269 -5.30 5.81 23.67
CA GLY A 269 -6.47 6.68 23.79
C GLY A 269 -6.17 8.02 24.45
N GLN A 270 -5.34 8.01 25.51
CA GLN A 270 -4.88 9.24 26.17
C GLN A 270 -4.02 10.11 25.24
N SER A 271 -3.07 9.49 24.52
CA SER A 271 -2.23 10.17 23.53
C SER A 271 -3.09 10.77 22.42
N LEU A 272 -4.03 10.00 21.86
CA LEU A 272 -4.96 10.46 20.83
C LEU A 272 -5.81 11.64 21.30
N ARG A 273 -6.34 11.58 22.54
CA ARG A 273 -7.07 12.70 23.14
C ARG A 273 -6.20 13.95 23.23
N LYS A 274 -4.93 13.81 23.65
CA LYS A 274 -3.98 14.93 23.68
C LYS A 274 -3.80 15.53 22.29
N GLU A 275 -3.59 14.71 21.27
CA GLU A 275 -3.35 15.19 19.89
C GLU A 275 -4.58 15.91 19.33
N LEU A 276 -5.79 15.38 19.54
CA LEU A 276 -7.04 16.04 19.15
C LEU A 276 -7.24 17.36 19.91
N MET A 277 -6.97 17.38 21.21
CA MET A 277 -7.01 18.61 22.01
C MET A 277 -6.00 19.65 21.52
N GLN A 278 -4.81 19.23 21.09
CA GLN A 278 -3.82 20.12 20.53
C GLN A 278 -4.34 20.77 19.24
N LEU A 279 -4.84 19.98 18.28
CA LEU A 279 -5.43 20.49 17.04
C LEU A 279 -6.62 21.44 17.30
N TRP A 280 -7.41 21.17 18.34
CA TRP A 280 -8.51 22.04 18.76
C TRP A 280 -8.01 23.36 19.36
N ARG A 281 -7.04 23.31 20.26
CA ARG A 281 -6.50 24.48 20.96
C ARG A 281 -5.69 25.40 20.04
N THR A 282 -4.95 24.83 19.09
CA THR A 282 -4.25 25.60 18.04
C THR A 282 -5.19 26.08 16.93
N LYS A 283 -6.50 25.83 17.06
CA LYS A 283 -7.55 26.20 16.11
C LYS A 283 -7.39 25.57 14.72
N MET A 284 -6.47 24.63 14.56
CA MET A 284 -6.25 23.93 13.30
C MET A 284 -7.47 23.13 12.87
N VAL A 285 -8.28 22.60 13.79
CA VAL A 285 -9.57 21.96 13.44
C VAL A 285 -10.46 22.94 12.68
N PHE A 286 -10.62 24.17 13.18
CA PHE A 286 -11.44 25.18 12.51
C PHE A 286 -10.85 25.59 11.17
N VAL A 287 -9.54 25.82 11.08
CA VAL A 287 -8.87 26.15 9.81
C VAL A 287 -9.12 25.06 8.76
N ILE A 288 -8.93 23.79 9.11
CA ILE A 288 -9.12 22.66 8.20
C ILE A 288 -10.60 22.56 7.78
N LEU A 289 -11.54 22.57 8.72
CA LEU A 289 -12.97 22.50 8.42
C LEU A 289 -13.44 23.68 7.56
N SER A 290 -13.00 24.90 7.86
CA SER A 290 -13.35 26.10 7.12
C SER A 290 -12.83 26.07 5.69
N VAL A 291 -11.57 25.65 5.47
CA VAL A 291 -11.02 25.54 4.12
C VAL A 291 -11.80 24.53 3.28
N PHE A 292 -12.12 23.37 3.85
CA PHE A 292 -12.90 22.34 3.18
C PHE A 292 -14.35 22.77 2.93
N ALA A 293 -14.98 23.46 3.88
CA ALA A 293 -16.30 24.05 3.71
C ALA A 293 -16.33 25.10 2.60
N ILE A 294 -15.35 26.03 2.60
CA ILE A 294 -15.23 27.08 1.58
C ILE A 294 -15.12 26.44 0.19
N PHE A 295 -14.27 25.43 0.00
CA PHE A 295 -14.16 24.78 -1.31
C PHE A 295 -15.35 23.88 -1.65
N GLY A 296 -16.02 23.31 -0.64
CA GLY A 296 -17.31 22.64 -0.84
C GLY A 296 -18.38 23.57 -1.39
N ILE A 297 -18.47 24.80 -0.87
CA ILE A 297 -19.43 25.83 -1.32
C ILE A 297 -18.99 26.46 -2.65
N ALA A 298 -17.72 26.87 -2.72
CA ALA A 298 -17.19 27.64 -3.84
C ALA A 298 -17.11 26.82 -5.13
N SER A 299 -16.82 25.52 -5.07
CA SER A 299 -16.62 24.74 -6.30
C SER A 299 -17.87 24.68 -7.19
N PRO A 300 -19.07 24.33 -6.70
CA PRO A 300 -20.29 24.37 -7.51
C PRO A 300 -20.67 25.79 -7.95
N LEU A 301 -20.52 26.78 -7.06
CA LEU A 301 -20.84 28.19 -7.37
C LEU A 301 -19.94 28.72 -8.49
N LEU A 302 -18.62 28.53 -8.37
CA LEU A 302 -17.66 28.96 -9.38
C LEU A 302 -17.92 28.26 -10.70
N ALA A 303 -18.20 26.96 -10.71
CA ALA A 303 -18.52 26.24 -11.94
C ALA A 303 -19.79 26.80 -12.62
N TYR A 304 -20.83 27.13 -11.84
CA TYR A 304 -22.09 27.66 -12.37
C TYR A 304 -21.96 29.09 -12.89
N PHE A 305 -21.25 29.96 -12.14
CA PHE A 305 -21.14 31.38 -12.44
C PHE A 305 -19.95 31.75 -13.34
N LEU A 306 -19.02 30.82 -13.62
CA LEU A 306 -17.86 31.07 -14.48
C LEU A 306 -18.24 31.68 -15.85
N PRO A 307 -19.26 31.19 -16.58
CA PRO A 307 -19.70 31.81 -17.82
C PRO A 307 -20.11 33.28 -17.66
N GLN A 308 -20.80 33.63 -16.57
CA GLN A 308 -21.23 34.99 -16.28
C GLN A 308 -20.05 35.90 -15.91
N ILE A 309 -19.10 35.36 -15.16
CA ILE A 309 -17.85 36.06 -14.81
C ILE A 309 -17.07 36.38 -16.09
N LEU A 310 -16.88 35.39 -16.98
CA LEU A 310 -16.19 35.59 -18.26
C LEU A 310 -16.94 36.57 -19.17
N GLY A 311 -18.27 36.48 -19.22
CA GLY A 311 -19.11 37.38 -20.01
C GLY A 311 -19.12 38.83 -19.51
N SER A 312 -18.73 39.08 -18.25
CA SER A 312 -18.62 40.43 -17.69
C SER A 312 -17.30 41.15 -18.03
N VAL A 313 -16.34 40.46 -18.65
CA VAL A 313 -15.04 41.02 -19.04
C VAL A 313 -15.20 41.84 -20.33
N ALA A 314 -14.73 43.09 -20.33
CA ALA A 314 -14.76 43.95 -21.51
C ALA A 314 -14.03 43.29 -22.70
N GLY A 315 -14.71 43.19 -23.85
CA GLY A 315 -14.19 42.50 -25.05
C GLY A 315 -14.51 41.00 -25.14
N ALA A 316 -15.12 40.40 -24.11
CA ALA A 316 -15.55 39.00 -24.15
C ALA A 316 -16.76 38.74 -25.06
N GLU A 317 -17.43 39.79 -25.54
CA GLU A 317 -18.58 39.69 -26.46
C GLU A 317 -18.24 38.90 -27.73
N MET A 318 -17.00 39.02 -28.23
CA MET A 318 -16.51 38.27 -29.40
C MET A 318 -16.38 36.75 -29.16
N PHE A 319 -16.32 36.32 -27.90
CA PHE A 319 -16.12 34.91 -27.52
C PHE A 319 -17.36 34.31 -26.86
N LYS A 320 -18.49 35.03 -26.81
CA LYS A 320 -19.70 34.62 -26.10
C LYS A 320 -20.21 33.24 -26.53
N ASP A 321 -20.15 32.94 -27.83
CA ASP A 321 -20.59 31.66 -28.40
C ASP A 321 -19.60 30.51 -28.17
N LEU A 322 -18.38 30.82 -27.73
CA LEU A 322 -17.35 29.83 -27.35
C LEU A 322 -17.38 29.49 -25.85
N ILE A 323 -18.18 30.21 -25.04
CA ILE A 323 -18.31 29.92 -23.61
C ILE A 323 -19.26 28.73 -23.42
N PRO A 324 -18.78 27.59 -22.89
CA PRO A 324 -19.61 26.41 -22.72
C PRO A 324 -20.69 26.62 -21.65
N VAL A 325 -21.82 25.94 -21.83
CA VAL A 325 -22.89 25.88 -20.84
C VAL A 325 -22.35 25.13 -19.61
N PRO A 326 -22.53 25.67 -18.38
CA PRO A 326 -21.94 25.06 -17.20
C PRO A 326 -22.64 23.72 -16.91
N ALA A 327 -21.84 22.67 -16.70
CA ALA A 327 -22.30 21.32 -16.46
C ALA A 327 -21.93 20.82 -15.05
N LEU A 328 -22.65 19.80 -14.57
CA LEU A 328 -22.33 19.13 -13.30
C LEU A 328 -20.87 18.65 -13.25
N LYS A 329 -20.33 18.20 -14.40
CA LYS A 329 -18.94 17.76 -14.48
C LYS A 329 -17.96 18.89 -14.13
N ASP A 330 -18.24 20.13 -14.52
CA ASP A 330 -17.38 21.28 -14.20
C ASP A 330 -17.35 21.53 -12.69
N SER A 331 -18.52 21.41 -12.02
CA SER A 331 -18.61 21.48 -10.55
C SER A 331 -17.76 20.40 -9.87
N LEU A 332 -17.88 19.15 -10.32
CA LEU A 332 -17.13 18.01 -9.77
C LEU A 332 -15.62 18.15 -10.01
N ASP A 333 -15.21 18.52 -11.22
CA ASP A 333 -13.79 18.72 -11.56
C ASP A 333 -13.20 19.88 -10.75
N GLN A 334 -13.96 20.98 -10.58
CA GLN A 334 -13.56 22.10 -9.73
C GLN A 334 -13.45 21.71 -8.26
N TYR A 335 -14.37 20.87 -7.76
CA TYR A 335 -14.32 20.30 -6.40
C TYR A 335 -13.07 19.45 -6.18
N ILE A 336 -12.82 18.49 -7.07
CA ILE A 336 -11.65 17.61 -7.03
C ILE A 336 -10.36 18.42 -7.04
N LYS A 337 -10.25 19.40 -7.94
CA LYS A 337 -9.08 20.28 -8.06
C LYS A 337 -8.82 21.06 -6.77
N ASN A 338 -9.85 21.74 -6.24
CA ASN A 338 -9.71 22.57 -5.05
C ASN A 338 -9.37 21.73 -3.80
N ILE A 339 -10.11 20.65 -3.55
CA ILE A 339 -9.88 19.79 -2.38
C ILE A 339 -8.51 19.11 -2.45
N SER A 340 -8.11 18.62 -3.62
CA SER A 340 -6.79 17.98 -3.75
C SER A 340 -5.64 18.96 -3.55
N GLN A 341 -5.70 20.16 -4.16
CA GLN A 341 -4.64 21.16 -4.04
C GLN A 341 -4.50 21.70 -2.60
N PHE A 342 -5.59 22.18 -2.01
CA PHE A 342 -5.54 22.81 -0.69
C PHE A 342 -5.49 21.77 0.44
N GLY A 343 -6.17 20.63 0.29
CA GLY A 343 -6.07 19.51 1.21
C GLY A 343 -4.64 19.01 1.32
N PHE A 344 -3.96 18.80 0.18
CA PHE A 344 -2.56 18.41 0.13
C PHE A 344 -1.62 19.39 0.85
N LEU A 345 -1.74 20.69 0.57
CA LEU A 345 -0.90 21.71 1.21
C LEU A 345 -1.08 21.71 2.73
N ILE A 346 -2.32 21.66 3.20
CA ILE A 346 -2.62 21.58 4.63
C ILE A 346 -2.08 20.28 5.23
N ALA A 347 -2.18 19.14 4.54
CA ALA A 347 -1.67 17.86 5.02
C ALA A 347 -0.17 17.90 5.27
N ILE A 348 0.60 18.54 4.39
CA ILE A 348 2.03 18.75 4.58
C ILE A 348 2.30 19.72 5.72
N LEU A 349 1.66 20.90 5.73
CA LEU A 349 1.90 21.94 6.72
C LEU A 349 1.61 21.47 8.15
N VAL A 350 0.50 20.76 8.34
CA VAL A 350 0.12 20.20 9.64
C VAL A 350 0.97 18.97 9.98
N GLY A 351 1.38 18.19 8.98
CA GLY A 351 2.14 16.97 9.16
C GLY A 351 3.62 17.17 9.52
N MET A 352 4.29 18.13 8.90
CA MET A 352 5.76 18.31 9.01
C MET A 352 6.22 18.57 10.45
N GLY A 353 5.44 19.29 11.26
CA GLY A 353 5.80 19.62 12.63
C GLY A 353 5.42 18.57 13.69
N LYS A 354 4.66 17.53 13.36
CA LYS A 354 4.00 16.67 14.36
C LYS A 354 4.91 15.97 15.36
N VAL A 355 6.05 15.51 14.89
CA VAL A 355 7.05 14.77 15.67
C VAL A 355 8.33 15.60 15.77
N ALA A 356 8.74 16.23 14.67
CA ALA A 356 9.95 17.03 14.61
C ALA A 356 9.93 18.23 15.57
N SER A 357 8.80 18.95 15.71
CA SER A 357 8.73 20.09 16.64
C SER A 357 8.82 19.66 18.11
N GLU A 358 8.27 18.49 18.46
CA GLU A 358 8.34 17.95 19.82
C GLU A 358 9.75 17.45 20.16
N LYS A 359 10.49 16.95 19.16
CA LYS A 359 11.93 16.65 19.32
C LYS A 359 12.77 17.90 19.46
N GLU A 360 12.55 18.88 18.59
CA GLU A 360 13.28 20.15 18.58
C GLU A 360 13.09 20.93 19.89
N SER A 361 11.92 20.80 20.51
CA SER A 361 11.62 21.42 21.82
C SER A 361 11.98 20.56 23.04
N GLY A 362 12.56 19.37 22.87
CA GLY A 362 12.89 18.44 23.98
C GLY A 362 11.67 17.81 24.66
N MET A 363 10.45 18.06 24.17
CA MET A 363 9.21 17.54 24.75
C MET A 363 9.12 16.02 24.63
N THR A 364 9.68 15.44 23.56
CA THR A 364 9.66 13.99 23.34
C THR A 364 10.33 13.22 24.49
N GLU A 365 11.47 13.69 25.01
CA GLU A 365 12.20 13.08 26.13
C GLU A 365 11.33 13.06 27.41
N MET A 366 10.66 14.18 27.69
CA MET A 366 9.73 14.31 28.82
C MET A 366 8.51 13.39 28.69
N ILE A 367 7.98 13.21 27.47
CA ILE A 367 6.84 12.33 27.21
C ILE A 367 7.25 10.86 27.36
N LEU A 368 8.41 10.47 26.84
CA LEU A 368 8.89 9.07 26.84
C LEU A 368 9.47 8.61 28.18
N ASN A 369 9.71 9.52 29.12
CA ASN A 369 9.94 9.17 30.53
C ASN A 369 8.71 8.54 31.20
N LYS A 370 7.51 8.72 30.61
CA LYS A 370 6.29 8.01 31.02
C LYS A 370 6.22 6.66 30.28
N PRO A 371 5.48 5.65 30.79
CA PRO A 371 5.39 4.34 30.17
C PRO A 371 4.52 4.32 28.89
N LEU A 372 4.68 5.29 27.98
CA LEU A 372 3.96 5.40 26.71
C LEU A 372 4.67 4.56 25.63
N PRO A 373 3.99 3.57 25.02
CA PRO A 373 4.56 2.83 23.90
C PRO A 373 4.88 3.74 22.71
N ARG A 374 6.06 3.56 22.11
CA ARG A 374 6.51 4.32 20.94
C ARG A 374 5.55 4.21 19.75
N TRP A 375 4.92 3.04 19.55
CA TRP A 375 3.88 2.86 18.54
C TRP A 375 2.66 3.73 18.80
N ALA A 376 2.24 3.86 20.07
CA ALA A 376 1.06 4.61 20.45
C ALA A 376 1.27 6.12 20.25
N PHE A 377 2.48 6.61 20.58
CA PHE A 377 2.89 7.97 20.32
C PHE A 377 2.76 8.34 18.83
N ILE A 378 3.39 7.57 17.93
CA ILE A 378 3.37 7.85 16.47
C ILE A 378 1.97 7.67 15.88
N LEU A 379 1.30 6.55 16.15
CA LEU A 379 0.00 6.27 15.53
C LEU A 379 -1.08 7.23 16.02
N SER A 380 -1.03 7.72 17.27
CA SER A 380 -2.01 8.69 17.77
C SER A 380 -1.98 10.00 16.98
N LYS A 381 -0.79 10.45 16.54
CA LYS A 381 -0.60 11.65 15.70
C LYS A 381 -1.14 11.47 14.28
N PHE A 382 -0.99 10.28 13.71
CA PHE A 382 -1.60 9.95 12.41
C PHE A 382 -3.13 9.94 12.53
N VAL A 383 -3.66 9.19 13.50
CA VAL A 383 -5.11 9.01 13.70
C VAL A 383 -5.80 10.34 14.04
N ALA A 384 -5.20 11.20 14.87
CA ALA A 384 -5.76 12.51 15.18
C ALA A 384 -5.97 13.36 13.91
N GLN A 385 -4.95 13.45 13.05
CA GLN A 385 -5.06 14.22 11.80
C GLN A 385 -6.05 13.54 10.82
N ALA A 386 -6.05 12.21 10.75
CA ALA A 386 -6.99 11.45 9.91
C ALA A 386 -8.46 11.73 10.29
N LEU A 387 -8.79 11.73 11.58
CA LEU A 387 -10.14 12.02 12.08
C LEU A 387 -10.58 13.46 11.76
N VAL A 388 -9.69 14.44 11.89
CA VAL A 388 -10.00 15.83 11.55
C VAL A 388 -10.24 15.99 10.04
N TYR A 389 -9.45 15.34 9.19
CA TYR A 389 -9.71 15.35 7.75
C TYR A 389 -10.98 14.61 7.37
N MET A 390 -11.31 13.50 8.03
CA MET A 390 -12.58 12.81 7.79
C MET A 390 -13.76 13.76 8.04
N ALA A 391 -13.75 14.47 9.17
CA ALA A 391 -14.77 15.48 9.45
C ALA A 391 -14.79 16.61 8.40
N ALA A 392 -13.61 17.05 7.92
CA ALA A 392 -13.51 18.07 6.89
C ALA A 392 -14.08 17.61 5.53
N PHE A 393 -13.82 16.38 5.12
CA PHE A 393 -14.40 15.78 3.93
C PHE A 393 -15.92 15.66 4.04
N LEU A 394 -16.46 15.24 5.20
CA LEU A 394 -17.91 15.18 5.41
C LEU A 394 -18.56 16.58 5.28
N VAL A 395 -17.92 17.61 5.83
CA VAL A 395 -18.41 19.00 5.71
C VAL A 395 -18.35 19.47 4.25
N ALA A 396 -17.23 19.24 3.56
CA ALA A 396 -17.09 19.58 2.14
C ALA A 396 -18.11 18.83 1.28
N GLU A 397 -18.37 17.55 1.57
CA GLU A 397 -19.33 16.73 0.89
C GLU A 397 -20.75 17.28 1.02
N VAL A 398 -21.18 17.65 2.23
CA VAL A 398 -22.51 18.23 2.48
C VAL A 398 -22.72 19.50 1.66
N PHE A 399 -21.76 20.43 1.68
CA PHE A 399 -21.88 21.67 0.92
C PHE A 399 -21.80 21.43 -0.58
N ALA A 400 -20.78 20.71 -1.07
CA ALA A 400 -20.60 20.48 -2.50
C ALA A 400 -21.76 19.71 -3.13
N TYR A 401 -22.27 18.69 -2.43
CA TYR A 401 -23.44 17.95 -2.89
C TYR A 401 -24.68 18.83 -2.90
N GLY A 402 -24.96 19.53 -1.80
CA GLY A 402 -26.14 20.39 -1.66
C GLY A 402 -26.20 21.47 -2.75
N TYR A 403 -25.11 22.21 -2.96
CA TYR A 403 -25.05 23.23 -3.99
C TYR A 403 -25.05 22.65 -5.41
N SER A 404 -24.41 21.50 -5.65
CA SER A 404 -24.42 20.87 -6.99
C SER A 404 -25.82 20.38 -7.38
N VAL A 405 -26.56 19.80 -6.44
CA VAL A 405 -27.96 19.38 -6.67
C VAL A 405 -28.85 20.60 -6.89
N TYR A 406 -28.63 21.69 -6.16
CA TYR A 406 -29.41 22.92 -6.28
C TYR A 406 -29.18 23.67 -7.60
N LEU A 407 -27.93 23.79 -8.05
CA LEU A 407 -27.55 24.60 -9.21
C LEU A 407 -27.62 23.86 -10.55
N PHE A 408 -27.38 22.54 -10.55
CA PHE A 408 -27.30 21.74 -11.76
C PHE A 408 -28.46 20.73 -11.80
N GLN A 409 -28.20 19.50 -11.37
CA GLN A 409 -29.17 18.41 -11.40
C GLN A 409 -28.86 17.42 -10.28
N SER A 410 -29.88 16.66 -9.87
CA SER A 410 -29.69 15.57 -8.90
C SER A 410 -28.77 14.49 -9.47
N PHE A 411 -27.83 14.03 -8.65
CA PHE A 411 -26.98 12.88 -8.94
C PHE A 411 -26.83 12.02 -7.68
N SER A 412 -26.35 10.79 -7.85
CA SER A 412 -26.32 9.83 -6.74
C SER A 412 -25.36 10.26 -5.63
N PHE A 413 -25.91 10.45 -4.43
CA PHE A 413 -25.15 10.73 -3.21
C PHE A 413 -24.08 9.67 -2.97
N ALA A 414 -24.41 8.39 -3.16
CA ALA A 414 -23.47 7.28 -2.96
C ALA A 414 -22.25 7.37 -3.88
N VAL A 415 -22.39 7.89 -5.12
CA VAL A 415 -21.24 8.15 -5.99
C VAL A 415 -20.34 9.19 -5.36
N PHE A 416 -20.93 10.29 -4.91
CA PHE A 416 -20.18 11.42 -4.38
C PHE A 416 -19.49 11.07 -3.07
N SER A 417 -20.12 10.28 -2.20
CA SER A 417 -19.49 9.74 -0.99
C SER A 417 -18.32 8.82 -1.33
N TRP A 418 -18.44 7.98 -2.37
CA TRP A 418 -17.35 7.13 -2.84
C TRP A 418 -16.18 7.97 -3.40
N MET A 419 -16.46 9.02 -4.17
CA MET A 419 -15.44 9.99 -4.61
C MET A 419 -14.70 10.62 -3.42
N ASN A 420 -15.44 11.09 -2.41
CA ASN A 420 -14.86 11.68 -1.21
C ASN A 420 -14.02 10.68 -0.42
N LEU A 421 -14.45 9.42 -0.32
CA LEU A 421 -13.66 8.37 0.33
C LEU A 421 -12.33 8.11 -0.39
N LEU A 422 -12.33 8.08 -1.73
CA LEU A 422 -11.11 7.93 -2.52
C LEU A 422 -10.18 9.13 -2.38
N LEU A 423 -10.72 10.36 -2.39
CA LEU A 423 -9.94 11.58 -2.16
C LEU A 423 -9.37 11.63 -0.74
N TYR A 424 -10.15 11.20 0.26
CA TYR A 424 -9.69 11.07 1.63
C TYR A 424 -8.53 10.06 1.74
N LEU A 425 -8.67 8.88 1.13
CA LEU A 425 -7.62 7.86 1.13
C LEU A 425 -6.35 8.37 0.42
N TRP A 426 -6.51 9.05 -0.71
CA TRP A 426 -5.41 9.72 -1.41
C TRP A 426 -4.70 10.74 -0.51
N LEU A 427 -5.46 11.56 0.23
CA LEU A 427 -4.89 12.52 1.17
C LEU A 427 -4.15 11.83 2.33
N MET A 428 -4.65 10.69 2.81
CA MET A 428 -4.02 9.93 3.90
C MET A 428 -2.63 9.41 3.55
N VAL A 429 -2.32 9.20 2.26
CA VAL A 429 -0.96 8.87 1.81
C VAL A 429 0.03 9.98 2.22
N PHE A 430 -0.34 11.25 2.01
CA PHE A 430 0.51 12.38 2.38
C PHE A 430 0.58 12.59 3.89
N VAL A 431 -0.51 12.35 4.61
CA VAL A 431 -0.52 12.35 6.09
C VAL A 431 0.45 11.29 6.64
N ALA A 432 0.49 10.10 6.05
CA ALA A 432 1.41 9.04 6.46
C ALA A 432 2.87 9.38 6.14
N ILE A 433 3.14 9.88 4.94
CA ILE A 433 4.49 10.28 4.50
C ILE A 433 5.02 11.47 5.30
N THR A 434 4.19 12.46 5.60
CA THR A 434 4.59 13.60 6.44
C THR A 434 4.84 13.19 7.89
N THR A 435 4.07 12.22 8.41
CA THR A 435 4.33 11.61 9.73
C THR A 435 5.69 10.89 9.72
N LEU A 436 6.01 10.14 8.66
CA LEU A 436 7.33 9.52 8.48
C LEU A 436 8.44 10.57 8.37
N GLY A 437 8.29 11.58 7.52
CA GLY A 437 9.27 12.65 7.33
C GLY A 437 9.55 13.42 8.62
N SER A 438 8.51 13.74 9.39
CA SER A 438 8.62 14.35 10.72
C SER A 438 9.30 13.42 11.75
N THR A 439 9.16 12.11 11.58
CA THR A 439 9.81 11.11 12.45
C THR A 439 11.29 10.90 12.11
N VAL A 440 11.69 11.04 10.85
CA VAL A 440 13.09 10.93 10.41
C VAL A 440 13.87 12.20 10.78
N ALA A 441 13.23 13.37 10.65
CA ALA A 441 13.87 14.65 10.87
C ALA A 441 14.17 14.95 12.34
N ARG A 442 15.17 15.83 12.55
CA ARG A 442 15.55 16.41 13.85
C ARG A 442 15.08 17.85 14.05
N SER A 443 14.73 18.55 12.97
CA SER A 443 14.15 19.90 12.99
C SER A 443 12.91 19.96 12.13
N THR A 444 12.03 20.91 12.43
CA THR A 444 10.82 21.21 11.66
C THR A 444 11.12 21.53 10.19
N GLY A 445 12.18 22.29 9.90
CA GLY A 445 12.62 22.61 8.54
C GLY A 445 13.05 21.36 7.74
N ALA A 446 13.84 20.47 8.35
CA ALA A 446 14.24 19.21 7.70
C ALA A 446 13.02 18.29 7.47
N ALA A 447 12.08 18.27 8.41
CA ALA A 447 10.83 17.51 8.26
C ALA A 447 9.99 18.01 7.09
N ALA A 448 9.91 19.33 6.90
CA ALA A 448 9.22 19.95 5.78
C ALA A 448 9.85 19.53 4.45
N GLY A 449 11.18 19.62 4.34
CA GLY A 449 11.93 19.25 3.14
C GLY A 449 11.77 17.77 2.77
N ILE A 450 11.94 16.85 3.72
CA ILE A 450 11.76 15.41 3.49
C ILE A 450 10.32 15.11 3.07
N SER A 451 9.34 15.67 3.79
CA SER A 451 7.92 15.44 3.50
C SER A 451 7.52 15.94 2.11
N LEU A 452 7.99 17.13 1.71
CA LEU A 452 7.73 17.70 0.41
C LEU A 452 8.40 16.89 -0.71
N ALA A 453 9.67 16.50 -0.54
CA ALA A 453 10.37 15.68 -1.51
C ALA A 453 9.67 14.32 -1.71
N SER A 454 9.31 13.64 -0.62
CA SER A 454 8.57 12.37 -0.70
C SER A 454 7.18 12.54 -1.31
N ALA A 455 6.48 13.64 -1.02
CA ALA A 455 5.21 13.97 -1.64
C ALA A 455 5.33 14.15 -3.16
N ILE A 456 6.35 14.86 -3.63
CA ILE A 456 6.63 15.05 -5.06
C ILE A 456 6.87 13.70 -5.74
N VAL A 457 7.61 12.78 -5.11
CA VAL A 457 7.82 11.42 -5.64
C VAL A 457 6.50 10.69 -5.83
N ILE A 458 5.57 10.75 -4.88
CA ILE A 458 4.25 10.14 -5.03
C ILE A 458 3.45 10.80 -6.16
N LEU A 459 3.45 12.12 -6.26
CA LEU A 459 2.74 12.82 -7.34
C LEU A 459 3.29 12.44 -8.72
N LEU A 460 4.62 12.43 -8.88
CA LEU A 460 5.29 12.08 -10.13
C LEU A 460 5.15 10.59 -10.49
N SER A 461 4.94 9.72 -9.48
CA SER A 461 4.77 8.28 -9.73
C SER A 461 3.57 7.98 -10.64
N GLY A 462 2.53 8.83 -10.64
CA GLY A 462 1.38 8.71 -11.55
C GLY A 462 1.72 8.98 -13.03
N SER A 463 2.82 9.66 -13.31
CA SER A 463 3.27 10.00 -14.67
C SER A 463 4.21 8.96 -15.27
N ILE A 464 4.62 7.94 -14.51
CA ILE A 464 5.55 6.91 -15.00
C ILE A 464 4.82 6.02 -16.03
N PRO A 465 5.32 5.89 -17.27
CA PRO A 465 4.71 5.01 -18.26
C PRO A 465 4.63 3.57 -17.73
N ARG A 466 3.52 2.87 -18.01
CA ARG A 466 3.20 1.50 -17.56
C ARG A 466 2.92 1.34 -16.05
N TYR A 467 3.63 2.05 -15.17
CA TYR A 467 3.49 1.89 -13.71
C TYR A 467 2.57 2.94 -13.05
N GLY A 468 2.31 4.06 -13.74
CA GLY A 468 1.49 5.15 -13.21
C GLY A 468 0.11 4.71 -12.77
N GLY A 469 -0.51 3.75 -13.46
CA GLY A 469 -1.82 3.20 -13.12
C GLY A 469 -1.87 2.44 -11.79
N ILE A 470 -0.73 1.99 -11.25
CA ILE A 470 -0.63 1.29 -9.96
C ILE A 470 -0.38 2.29 -8.82
N SER A 471 0.11 3.49 -9.13
CA SER A 471 0.45 4.48 -8.11
C SER A 471 -0.78 4.91 -7.28
N PRO A 472 -0.60 5.33 -6.01
CA PRO A 472 -1.66 5.98 -5.25
C PRO A 472 -2.22 7.22 -5.97
N GLN A 473 -1.40 7.89 -6.79
CA GLN A 473 -1.82 9.06 -7.55
C GLN A 473 -2.91 8.74 -8.59
N ALA A 474 -2.97 7.51 -9.10
CA ALA A 474 -4.00 7.10 -10.05
C ALA A 474 -5.42 7.05 -9.44
N LEU A 475 -5.56 7.18 -8.10
CA LEU A 475 -6.85 7.44 -7.47
C LEU A 475 -7.48 8.74 -7.99
N MET A 476 -6.68 9.77 -8.27
CA MET A 476 -7.19 11.05 -8.80
C MET A 476 -7.81 10.87 -10.18
N THR A 477 -7.18 10.06 -11.04
CA THR A 477 -7.72 9.72 -12.36
C THR A 477 -9.02 8.94 -12.24
N TRP A 478 -9.10 8.00 -11.29
CA TRP A 478 -10.35 7.28 -11.02
C TRP A 478 -11.45 8.24 -10.57
N VAL A 479 -11.19 9.09 -9.58
CA VAL A 479 -12.16 10.08 -9.10
C VAL A 479 -12.63 11.01 -10.21
N ALA A 480 -11.72 11.56 -11.04
CA ALA A 480 -12.06 12.46 -12.15
C ALA A 480 -12.87 11.78 -13.27
N SER A 481 -12.79 10.45 -13.39
CA SER A 481 -13.57 9.67 -14.35
C SER A 481 -14.99 9.35 -13.85
N MET A 482 -15.27 9.55 -12.55
CA MET A 482 -16.60 9.32 -11.99
C MET A 482 -17.56 10.43 -12.44
N THR A 483 -18.77 10.03 -12.83
CA THR A 483 -19.85 10.95 -13.25
C THR A 483 -21.13 10.62 -12.49
N SER A 484 -22.32 10.88 -13.05
CA SER A 484 -23.62 10.79 -12.38
C SER A 484 -24.04 9.39 -11.92
N LYS A 485 -23.31 8.32 -12.28
CA LYS A 485 -23.58 6.93 -11.90
C LYS A 485 -22.32 6.23 -11.38
N VAL A 486 -22.46 5.42 -10.31
CA VAL A 486 -21.40 4.51 -9.87
C VAL A 486 -21.43 3.35 -10.85
N VAL A 487 -20.72 3.48 -11.96
CA VAL A 487 -20.46 2.33 -12.82
C VAL A 487 -19.05 1.88 -12.50
N ILE A 488 -18.95 0.82 -11.70
CA ILE A 488 -17.69 0.07 -11.58
C ILE A 488 -17.45 -0.55 -12.95
N ASN A 489 -16.61 0.09 -13.76
CA ASN A 489 -16.28 -0.36 -15.10
C ASN A 489 -14.76 -0.55 -15.25
N LEU A 490 -14.37 -1.42 -16.17
CA LEU A 490 -12.97 -1.80 -16.43
C LEU A 490 -12.05 -0.62 -16.80
N LYS A 491 -12.59 0.40 -17.46
CA LYS A 491 -11.83 1.52 -18.01
C LYS A 491 -11.60 2.62 -16.98
N THR A 492 -12.51 2.75 -16.01
CA THR A 492 -12.54 3.86 -15.06
C THR A 492 -12.14 3.43 -13.65
N SER A 493 -12.44 2.19 -13.25
CA SER A 493 -12.20 1.73 -11.87
C SER A 493 -10.80 1.22 -11.64
N ASN A 494 -10.13 1.77 -10.62
CA ASN A 494 -8.72 1.50 -10.34
C ASN A 494 -8.51 0.99 -8.91
N PHE A 495 -8.92 -0.26 -8.68
CA PHE A 495 -8.71 -0.94 -7.40
C PHE A 495 -7.23 -1.23 -7.09
N THR A 496 -6.36 -1.29 -8.12
CA THR A 496 -4.91 -1.34 -7.92
C THR A 496 -4.42 -0.09 -7.19
N ALA A 497 -4.81 1.11 -7.63
CA ALA A 497 -4.40 2.37 -6.98
C ALA A 497 -4.92 2.48 -5.54
N LEU A 498 -6.13 1.97 -5.27
CA LEU A 498 -6.69 1.89 -3.92
C LEU A 498 -5.85 0.99 -3.01
N GLY A 499 -5.53 -0.23 -3.46
CA GLY A 499 -4.64 -1.14 -2.73
C GLY A 499 -3.27 -0.51 -2.49
N ALA A 500 -2.70 0.14 -3.50
CA ALA A 500 -1.42 0.80 -3.40
C ALA A 500 -1.42 1.94 -2.37
N ALA A 501 -2.48 2.77 -2.33
CA ALA A 501 -2.62 3.82 -1.33
C ALA A 501 -2.63 3.24 0.10
N VAL A 502 -3.41 2.18 0.35
CA VAL A 502 -3.46 1.50 1.65
C VAL A 502 -2.10 0.92 2.04
N VAL A 503 -1.43 0.22 1.12
CA VAL A 503 -0.11 -0.39 1.38
C VAL A 503 0.95 0.68 1.64
N VAL A 504 0.97 1.78 0.89
CA VAL A 504 1.91 2.89 1.14
C VAL A 504 1.67 3.53 2.51
N ILE A 505 0.41 3.73 2.92
CA ILE A 505 0.08 4.24 4.26
C ILE A 505 0.63 3.29 5.34
N ILE A 506 0.37 2.00 5.20
CA ILE A 506 0.86 0.98 6.14
C ILE A 506 2.39 1.00 6.23
N ILE A 507 3.07 0.93 5.09
CA ILE A 507 4.54 0.90 5.04
C ILE A 507 5.11 2.17 5.66
N ALA A 508 4.59 3.35 5.33
CA ALA A 508 5.06 4.62 5.89
C ALA A 508 4.91 4.67 7.41
N LEU A 509 3.80 4.17 7.96
CA LEU A 509 3.57 4.12 9.40
C LEU A 509 4.45 3.08 10.10
N VAL A 510 4.64 1.90 9.50
CA VAL A 510 5.56 0.88 10.02
C VAL A 510 7.00 1.40 10.06
N TRP A 511 7.43 2.11 9.02
CA TRP A 511 8.72 2.80 9.01
C TRP A 511 8.82 3.89 10.07
N ALA A 512 7.77 4.70 10.23
CA ALA A 512 7.76 5.75 11.25
C ALA A 512 7.91 5.15 12.67
N VAL A 513 7.10 4.13 12.99
CA VAL A 513 7.20 3.43 14.28
C VAL A 513 8.57 2.76 14.45
N GLY A 514 9.02 2.00 13.44
CA GLY A 514 10.29 1.26 13.49
C GLY A 514 11.51 2.17 13.66
N LEU A 515 11.59 3.27 12.92
CA LEU A 515 12.68 4.24 13.05
C LEU A 515 12.64 4.97 14.38
N PHE A 516 11.45 5.36 14.84
CA PHE A 516 11.30 6.02 16.15
C PHE A 516 11.73 5.11 17.31
N GLU A 517 11.59 3.79 17.18
CA GLU A 517 12.09 2.82 18.16
C GLU A 517 13.61 2.73 18.26
N GLN A 518 14.34 3.13 17.22
CA GLN A 518 15.80 3.13 17.20
C GLN A 518 16.41 4.45 17.66
N GLN A 519 15.60 5.48 17.88
CA GLN A 519 16.08 6.79 18.29
C GLN A 519 16.29 6.82 19.80
N GLU A 520 17.51 7.14 20.22
CA GLU A 520 17.85 7.44 21.62
C GLU A 520 17.29 8.84 21.93
N ILE A 521 16.15 8.87 22.60
CA ILE A 521 15.35 10.04 23.01
C ILE A 521 14.84 9.74 24.41
#